data_AF-A0A031JPV4-F1
#
_entry.id   AF-A0A031JPV4-F1
#
_cell.length_a   1.000
_cell.length_b   1.000
_cell.length_c   1.000
_cell.angle_alpha   90.00
_cell.angle_beta   90.00
_cell.angle_gamma   90.00
#
_symmetry.space_group_name_H-M   'P 1'
#
loop_
_entity.id
_entity.type
_entity.pdbx_description
1 polymer ?
#
loop_
_entity_poly.entity_id
_entity_poly.type
_entity_poly.pdbx_seq_one_letter_code
_entity_poly.pdbx_strand_id
1 'polypeptide(L)'
;MLLWNCVPWIVHAPGARGRPLRRAEIREWLATLPGLLALLPRLTTVVLAGRVAREAAPVIAVARPNVALFTTPHSSPANVCTSPAVPAAIRDTLSAAAARLGSMHKEGGFA
;
A
#
# COMPACT_ATOMS: atom_id res chain seq x y z
N MET A 1 1.61 -9.40 -8.50
CA MET A 1 1.32 -8.50 -7.35
C MET A 1 2.61 -8.30 -6.58
N LEU A 2 2.95 -7.06 -6.22
CA LEU A 2 4.11 -6.74 -5.37
C LEU A 2 3.60 -6.31 -3.98
N LEU A 3 4.17 -6.87 -2.92
CA LEU A 3 3.95 -6.41 -1.55
C LEU A 3 5.14 -5.56 -1.12
N TRP A 4 4.87 -4.40 -0.52
CA TRP A 4 5.91 -3.48 -0.07
C TRP A 4 5.54 -2.86 1.28
N ASN A 5 6.52 -2.79 2.17
CA ASN A 5 6.35 -2.18 3.48
C ASN A 5 6.59 -0.67 3.41
N CYS A 6 5.71 0.10 4.05
CA CYS A 6 5.87 1.55 4.17
C CYS A 6 7.05 1.97 5.05
N VAL A 7 7.71 1.07 5.75
CA VAL A 7 9.03 1.33 6.32
C VAL A 7 9.80 0.03 6.08
N PRO A 8 10.62 -0.05 5.01
CA PRO A 8 11.22 -1.30 4.58
C PRO A 8 12.44 -1.72 5.41
N TRP A 9 12.71 -1.06 6.55
CA TRP A 9 13.78 -1.39 7.48
C TRP A 9 13.25 -1.72 8.89
N ILE A 10 14.07 -2.43 9.66
CA ILE A 10 13.77 -2.75 11.05
C ILE A 10 14.05 -1.51 11.92
N VAL A 11 13.04 -1.05 12.66
CA VAL A 11 13.10 0.18 13.47
C VAL A 11 13.41 -0.04 14.96
N HIS A 12 13.52 -1.31 15.38
CA HIS A 12 13.78 -1.70 16.76
C HIS A 12 15.11 -2.45 16.85
N ALA A 13 15.74 -2.40 18.03
CA ALA A 13 16.96 -3.15 18.27
C ALA A 13 16.70 -4.67 18.16
N PRO A 14 17.70 -5.47 17.77
CA PRO A 14 17.57 -6.93 17.78
C PRO A 14 17.07 -7.45 19.13
N GLY A 15 16.02 -8.29 19.11
CA GLY A 15 15.40 -8.84 20.32
C GLY A 15 14.43 -7.90 21.06
N ALA A 16 14.33 -6.63 20.68
CA ALA A 16 13.34 -5.72 21.25
C ALA A 16 11.94 -5.97 20.67
N ARG A 17 10.90 -5.68 21.46
CA ARG A 17 9.51 -5.74 20.99
C ARG A 17 9.27 -4.70 19.88
N GLY A 18 8.40 -5.06 18.94
CA GLY A 18 7.90 -4.11 17.95
C GLY A 18 7.25 -2.90 18.61
N ARG A 19 7.57 -1.71 18.10
CA ARG A 19 6.99 -0.44 18.55
C ARG A 19 6.29 0.28 17.39
N PRO A 20 5.39 1.23 17.69
CA PRO A 20 4.86 2.13 16.67
C PRO A 20 5.96 2.90 15.96
N LEU A 21 5.74 3.16 14.67
CA LEU A 21 6.61 4.02 13.86
C LEU A 21 6.54 5.47 14.34
N ARG A 22 7.69 6.14 14.35
CA ARG A 22 7.81 7.58 14.63
C ARG A 22 7.48 8.37 13.37
N ARG A 23 6.96 9.61 13.53
CA ARG A 23 6.68 10.49 12.38
C ARG A 23 7.91 10.75 11.51
N ALA A 24 9.10 10.84 12.11
CA ALA A 24 10.35 11.01 11.36
C ALA A 24 10.64 9.82 10.44
N GLU A 25 10.41 8.59 10.90
CA GLU A 25 10.61 7.35 10.12
C GLU A 25 9.63 7.26 8.96
N ILE A 26 8.37 7.65 9.20
CA ILE A 26 7.35 7.70 8.14
C ILE A 26 7.74 8.74 7.08
N ARG A 27 8.18 9.94 7.49
CA ARG A 27 8.63 10.99 6.56
C ARG A 27 9.84 10.55 5.75
N GLU A 28 10.81 9.90 6.40
CA GLU A 28 12.02 9.39 5.74
C GLU A 28 11.66 8.40 4.64
N TRP A 29 10.77 7.44 4.92
CA TRP A 29 10.29 6.54 3.87
C TRP A 29 9.49 7.26 2.78
N LEU A 30 8.60 8.20 3.12
CA LEU A 30 7.82 8.92 2.13
C LEU A 30 8.74 9.64 1.12
N ALA A 31 9.91 10.12 1.57
CA ALA A 31 10.91 10.74 0.71
C ALA A 31 11.58 9.74 -0.25
N THR A 32 11.64 8.44 0.07
CA THR A 32 12.22 7.42 -0.83
C THR A 32 11.20 6.84 -1.81
N LEU A 33 9.90 7.00 -1.55
CA LEU A 33 8.82 6.43 -2.34
C LEU A 33 8.86 6.82 -3.84
N PRO A 34 9.16 8.06 -4.26
CA PRO A 34 9.27 8.40 -5.67
C PRO A 34 10.30 7.56 -6.43
N GLY A 35 11.45 7.27 -5.80
CA GLY A 35 12.48 6.42 -6.37
C GLY A 35 12.00 4.98 -6.61
N LEU A 36 11.25 4.42 -5.65
CA LEU A 36 10.62 3.12 -5.82
C LEU A 36 9.59 3.13 -6.96
N LEU A 37 8.73 4.16 -7.03
CA LEU A 37 7.71 4.26 -8.06
C LEU A 37 8.31 4.36 -9.47
N ALA A 38 9.49 4.98 -9.62
CA ALA A 38 10.21 5.05 -10.88
C ALA A 38 10.67 3.66 -11.38
N LEU A 39 10.98 2.74 -10.47
CA LEU A 39 11.37 1.36 -10.80
C LEU A 39 10.19 0.47 -11.22
N LEU A 40 8.96 0.97 -11.10
CA LEU A 40 7.73 0.23 -11.41
C LEU A 40 7.00 0.87 -12.60
N PRO A 41 7.57 0.82 -13.83
CA PRO A 41 7.01 1.52 -14.99
C PRO A 41 5.59 1.05 -15.33
N ARG A 42 5.29 -0.23 -15.09
CA ARG A 42 3.98 -0.85 -15.34
C ARG A 42 3.02 -0.77 -14.14
N LEU A 43 3.33 0.03 -13.12
CA LEU A 43 2.42 0.22 -11.98
C LEU A 43 1.18 1.00 -12.41
N THR A 44 0.02 0.40 -12.19
CA THR A 44 -1.29 0.95 -12.56
C THR A 44 -2.27 1.01 -11.40
N THR A 45 -2.09 0.18 -10.38
CA THR A 45 -2.98 0.10 -9.22
C THR A 45 -2.16 -0.07 -7.95
N VAL A 46 -2.49 0.69 -6.91
CA VAL A 46 -1.87 0.62 -5.58
C VAL A 46 -2.95 0.47 -4.51
N VAL A 47 -2.72 -0.43 -3.56
CA VAL A 47 -3.57 -0.62 -2.38
C VAL A 47 -2.78 -0.23 -1.13
N LEU A 48 -3.27 0.77 -0.40
CA LEU A 48 -2.66 1.27 0.83
C LEU A 48 -3.32 0.62 2.04
N ALA A 49 -2.58 -0.24 2.75
CA ALA A 49 -3.07 -1.00 3.89
C ALA A 49 -2.80 -0.30 5.23
N GLY A 50 -3.85 0.18 5.88
CA GLY A 50 -3.79 0.81 7.20
C GLY A 50 -3.38 2.28 7.19
N ARG A 51 -3.35 2.88 8.38
CA ARG A 51 -3.19 4.34 8.57
C ARG A 51 -1.86 4.86 8.03
N VAL A 52 -0.75 4.18 8.33
CA VAL A 52 0.59 4.63 7.91
C VAL A 52 0.72 4.59 6.39
N ALA A 53 0.22 3.53 5.74
CA ALA A 53 0.28 3.43 4.28
C ALA A 53 -0.51 4.52 3.57
N ARG A 54 -1.64 4.96 4.14
CA ARG A 54 -2.46 6.04 3.58
C ARG A 54 -1.71 7.37 3.44
N GLU A 55 -0.67 7.60 4.24
CA GLU A 55 0.18 8.81 4.15
C GLU A 55 0.93 8.89 2.81
N ALA A 56 1.09 7.79 2.07
CA ALA A 56 1.68 7.80 0.73
C ALA A 56 0.76 8.30 -0.38
N ALA A 57 -0.55 8.38 -0.15
CA ALA A 57 -1.51 8.80 -1.17
C ALA A 57 -1.12 10.12 -1.88
N PRO A 58 -0.78 11.22 -1.19
CA PRO A 58 -0.38 12.46 -1.87
C PRO A 58 0.92 12.30 -2.68
N VAL A 59 1.89 11.54 -2.17
CA VAL A 59 3.16 11.31 -2.88
C VAL A 59 2.94 10.51 -4.16
N ILE A 60 2.11 9.47 -4.11
CA ILE A 60 1.78 8.64 -5.29
C ILE A 60 0.95 9.45 -6.29
N ALA A 61 -0.01 10.25 -5.84
CA ALA A 61 -0.83 11.08 -6.72
C ALA A 61 0.02 12.07 -7.54
N VAL A 62 1.07 12.65 -6.92
CA VAL A 62 2.02 13.53 -7.61
C VAL A 62 2.95 12.75 -8.55
N ALA A 63 3.55 11.66 -8.07
CA ALA A 63 4.56 10.92 -8.85
C ALA A 63 3.96 10.06 -9.97
N ARG A 64 2.71 9.60 -9.80
CA ARG A 64 2.02 8.65 -10.69
C ARG A 64 0.52 8.99 -10.77
N PRO A 65 0.13 10.11 -11.39
CA PRO A 65 -1.26 10.58 -11.42
C PRO A 65 -2.24 9.60 -12.08
N ASN A 66 -1.74 8.70 -12.93
CA ASN A 66 -2.56 7.71 -13.65
C ASN A 66 -2.75 6.39 -12.87
N VAL A 67 -2.19 6.26 -11.66
CA VAL A 67 -2.33 5.06 -10.83
C VAL A 67 -3.63 5.13 -10.04
N ALA A 68 -4.42 4.06 -10.10
CA ALA A 68 -5.60 3.90 -9.26
C ALA A 68 -5.19 3.61 -7.82
N LEU A 69 -5.69 4.42 -6.87
CA LEU A 69 -5.40 4.29 -5.45
C LEU A 69 -6.61 3.72 -4.70
N PHE A 70 -6.35 2.66 -3.93
CA PHE A 70 -7.30 2.04 -3.02
C PHE A 70 -6.76 2.10 -1.59
N THR A 71 -7.66 2.16 -0.61
CA THR A 71 -7.28 2.10 0.81
C THR A 71 -8.02 0.98 1.49
N THR A 72 -7.32 0.20 2.30
CA THR A 72 -7.88 -0.95 3.02
C THR A 72 -7.45 -0.94 4.49
N PRO A 73 -8.21 -1.53 5.43
CA PRO A 73 -7.71 -1.78 6.77
C PRO A 73 -6.40 -2.57 6.79
N HIS A 74 -5.61 -2.43 7.85
CA HIS A 74 -4.38 -3.21 7.98
C HIS A 74 -4.71 -4.69 8.20
N SER A 75 -3.95 -5.60 7.58
CA SER A 75 -4.21 -7.04 7.60
C SER A 75 -3.63 -7.78 8.82
N SER A 76 -3.04 -7.06 9.79
CA SER A 76 -2.53 -7.68 11.02
C SER A 76 -3.65 -8.34 11.83
N PRO A 77 -3.39 -9.46 12.53
CA PRO A 77 -4.37 -10.10 13.42
C PRO A 77 -4.98 -9.14 14.44
N ALA A 78 -4.16 -8.23 14.99
CA ALA A 78 -4.60 -7.19 15.92
C ALA A 78 -5.69 -6.24 15.38
N ASN A 79 -5.89 -6.21 14.06
CA ASN A 79 -6.94 -5.43 13.41
C ASN A 79 -8.01 -6.33 12.78
N VAL A 80 -7.62 -7.43 12.11
CA VAL A 80 -8.57 -8.35 11.47
C VAL A 80 -9.51 -9.02 12.46
N CYS A 81 -9.00 -9.39 13.65
CA CYS A 81 -9.78 -10.12 14.64
C CYS A 81 -10.66 -9.23 15.53
N THR A 82 -10.72 -7.92 15.30
CA THR A 82 -11.55 -7.01 16.12
C THR A 82 -13.01 -7.01 15.69
N SER A 83 -13.32 -7.36 14.44
CA SER A 83 -14.68 -7.41 13.90
C SER A 83 -14.70 -8.14 12.56
N PRO A 84 -15.77 -8.92 12.24
CA PRO A 84 -15.93 -9.52 10.91
C PRO A 84 -16.05 -8.50 9.77
N ALA A 85 -16.37 -7.24 10.07
CA ALA A 85 -16.41 -6.17 9.07
C ALA A 85 -15.02 -5.84 8.51
N VAL A 86 -13.95 -6.05 9.27
CA VAL A 86 -12.57 -5.77 8.85
C VAL A 86 -12.12 -6.69 7.71
N PRO A 87 -12.16 -8.03 7.83
CA PRO A 87 -11.82 -8.91 6.71
C PRO A 87 -12.76 -8.75 5.52
N ALA A 88 -14.04 -8.43 5.74
CA ALA A 88 -14.97 -8.11 4.65
C ALA A 88 -14.49 -6.87 3.86
N ALA A 89 -14.18 -5.77 4.54
CA ALA A 89 -13.66 -4.56 3.90
C ALA A 89 -12.32 -4.77 3.18
N ILE A 90 -11.44 -5.62 3.74
CA ILE A 90 -10.19 -6.00 3.09
C ILE A 90 -10.47 -6.75 1.78
N ARG A 91 -11.31 -7.78 1.82
CA ARG A 91 -11.71 -8.56 0.64
C ARG A 91 -12.33 -7.66 -0.42
N ASP A 92 -13.27 -6.81 -0.04
CA ASP A 92 -14.02 -5.97 -1.00
C ASP A 92 -13.08 -4.98 -1.70
N THR A 93 -12.13 -4.38 -0.96
CA THR A 93 -11.12 -3.48 -1.54
C THR A 93 -10.19 -4.21 -2.50
N LEU A 94 -9.71 -5.41 -2.12
CA LEU A 94 -8.84 -6.22 -2.97
C LEU A 94 -9.56 -6.69 -4.24
N SER A 95 -10.84 -7.07 -4.13
CA SER A 95 -11.70 -7.42 -5.27
C SER A 95 -11.87 -6.23 -6.23
N ALA A 96 -12.10 -5.02 -5.70
CA ALA A 96 -12.21 -3.82 -6.52
C ALA A 96 -10.90 -3.49 -7.24
N ALA A 97 -9.76 -3.61 -6.55
CA ALA A 97 -8.44 -3.42 -7.15
C ALA A 97 -8.14 -4.46 -8.24
N ALA A 98 -8.52 -5.72 -8.03
CA ALA A 98 -8.38 -6.79 -9.02
C ALA A 98 -9.28 -6.57 -10.25
N ALA A 99 -10.53 -6.14 -10.04
CA ALA A 99 -11.44 -5.80 -11.14
C ALA A 99 -10.89 -4.66 -12.00
N ARG A 100 -10.32 -3.61 -11.37
CA ARG A 100 -9.64 -2.50 -12.06
C ARG A 100 -8.45 -3.00 -12.89
N LEU A 101 -7.62 -3.87 -12.33
CA LEU A 101 -6.51 -4.47 -13.06
C LEU A 101 -6.99 -5.31 -14.25
N GLY A 102 -8.06 -6.07 -14.07
CA GLY A 102 -8.66 -6.89 -15.13
C GLY A 102 -9.26 -6.05 -16.28
N SER A 103 -9.88 -4.91 -15.98
CA SER A 103 -10.42 -4.01 -17.03
C SER A 103 -9.30 -3.44 -17.90
N MET A 104 -8.17 -3.05 -17.30
CA MET A 104 -7.01 -2.54 -18.04
C MET A 104 -6.40 -3.57 -18.98
N HIS A 105 -6.36 -4.85 -18.59
CA HIS A 105 -5.86 -5.91 -19.47
C HIS A 105 -6.79 -6.19 -20.66
N LYS A 106 -8.11 -6.02 -20.48
CA LYS A 106 -9.07 -6.17 -21.57
C LYS A 106 -9.02 -5.01 -22.56
N GLU A 107 -8.78 -3.80 -22.07
CA GLU A 107 -8.69 -2.58 -22.90
C GLU A 107 -7.33 -2.45 -23.61
N GLY A 108 -6.26 -2.98 -23.01
CA GLY A 108 -4.88 -2.82 -23.48
C GLY A 108 -4.19 -4.14 -23.77
N GLY A 109 -4.79 -4.99 -24.61
CA GLY A 109 -4.08 -6.15 -25.19
C GLY A 109 -2.69 -5.70 -25.63
N PHE A 110 -1.67 -6.16 -24.91
CA PHE A 110 -0.28 -5.78 -25.19
C PHE A 110 0.07 -6.33 -26.57
N ALA A 111 0.27 -5.43 -27.53
CA ALA A 111 1.15 -5.65 -28.67
C ALA A 111 2.61 -5.63 -28.19
#